data_AF-Q5K271-F1
#
_entry.id   AF-Q5K271-F1
#
_cell.length_a   1.000
_cell.length_b   1.000
_cell.length_c   1.000
_cell.angle_alpha   90.00
_cell.angle_beta   90.00
_cell.angle_gamma   90.00
#
_symmetry.space_group_name_H-M   'P 1'
#
loop_
_entity.id
_entity.type
_entity.pdbx_description
1 polymer ?
#
loop_
_entity_poly.entity_id
_entity_poly.type
_entity_poly.pdbx_seq_one_letter_code
_entity_poly.pdbx_strand_id
1 'polypeptide(L)'
;WKFFGNLMDCEQYQPFLCGEESFGTGSNHIREKDGMWAVLAWLQILASKNPDQSKPLVTVEDIVRAHWSKYGRNYYVRYDYEGVELAQAENMMKYMSDMAGKWPADAFNGMEIETADVFKYNDPVDKSVSDNQGIRFIFKNGSRIVFRVSGTGVVGATIRLYLEKYEGPSGNLNAHPLETVKPIAELALKLSKLEEFTGRKAPSVMT
;
A
#
# COMPACT_ATOMS: atom_id res chain seq x y z
N TRP A 1 -5.53 -11.26 -3.90
CA TRP A 1 -6.90 -11.78 -4.07
C TRP A 1 -7.19 -13.12 -3.39
N LYS A 2 -6.32 -14.15 -3.46
CA LYS A 2 -6.57 -15.47 -2.83
C LYS A 2 -7.06 -15.41 -1.37
N PHE A 3 -6.47 -14.54 -0.54
CA PHE A 3 -6.85 -14.36 0.86
C PHE A 3 -8.28 -13.81 1.03
N PHE A 4 -8.74 -12.99 0.09
CA PHE A 4 -10.12 -12.48 0.12
C PHE A 4 -11.14 -13.58 -0.20
N GLY A 5 -10.79 -14.54 -1.06
CA GLY A 5 -11.68 -15.66 -1.41
C GLY A 5 -12.16 -16.41 -0.17
N ASN A 6 -11.23 -16.79 0.71
CA ASN A 6 -11.54 -17.42 2.01
C ASN A 6 -12.47 -16.55 2.86
N LEU A 7 -12.22 -15.24 2.94
CA LEU A 7 -13.01 -14.32 3.77
C LEU A 7 -14.40 -14.03 3.21
N MET A 8 -14.57 -14.03 1.88
CA MET A 8 -15.86 -13.81 1.22
C MET A 8 -16.87 -14.92 1.53
N ASP A 9 -16.40 -16.13 1.81
CA ASP A 9 -17.23 -17.29 2.17
C ASP A 9 -17.63 -17.31 3.65
N CYS A 10 -17.11 -16.38 4.46
CA CYS A 10 -17.45 -16.26 5.87
C CYS A 10 -18.55 -15.20 6.08
N GLU A 11 -19.70 -15.63 6.60
CA GLU A 11 -20.86 -14.75 6.86
C GLU A 11 -20.52 -13.58 7.78
N GLN A 12 -19.56 -13.74 8.70
CA GLN A 12 -19.13 -12.70 9.64
C GLN A 12 -18.62 -11.43 8.93
N TYR A 13 -18.07 -11.56 7.72
CA TYR A 13 -17.49 -10.44 7.00
C TYR A 13 -18.42 -9.86 5.93
N GLN A 14 -19.72 -10.25 5.93
CA GLN A 14 -20.68 -9.75 4.96
C GLN A 14 -21.47 -8.52 5.48
N PRO A 15 -21.74 -7.51 4.65
CA PRO A 15 -21.33 -7.37 3.25
C PRO A 15 -19.81 -7.15 3.11
N PHE A 16 -19.20 -7.79 2.11
CA PHE A 16 -17.74 -7.79 1.94
C PHE A 16 -17.33 -6.83 0.82
N LEU A 17 -16.42 -5.91 1.13
CA LEU A 17 -15.76 -5.02 0.17
C LEU A 17 -14.25 -5.17 0.36
N CYS A 18 -13.52 -5.38 -0.73
CA CYS A 18 -12.06 -5.51 -0.68
C CYS A 18 -11.39 -4.84 -1.88
N GLY A 19 -10.11 -4.50 -1.71
CA GLY A 19 -9.30 -3.91 -2.76
C GLY A 19 -7.81 -4.13 -2.55
N GLU A 20 -7.06 -3.96 -3.62
CA GLU A 20 -5.60 -3.98 -3.67
C GLU A 20 -5.13 -2.69 -4.36
N GLU A 21 -4.05 -2.12 -3.86
CA GLU A 21 -3.40 -0.91 -4.41
C GLU A 21 -3.04 -1.02 -5.91
N SER A 22 -2.89 -2.26 -6.40
CA SER A 22 -2.67 -2.61 -7.80
C SER A 22 -3.94 -2.49 -8.66
N PHE A 23 -4.71 -1.42 -8.46
CA PHE A 23 -5.93 -1.08 -9.20
C PHE A 23 -7.03 -2.16 -9.13
N GLY A 24 -7.08 -2.90 -8.01
CA GLY A 24 -8.04 -3.97 -7.80
C GLY A 24 -9.14 -3.58 -6.84
N THR A 25 -10.41 -3.69 -7.23
CA THR A 25 -11.55 -3.54 -6.31
C THR A 25 -12.58 -4.64 -6.59
N GLY A 26 -13.30 -5.07 -5.56
CA GLY A 26 -14.35 -6.09 -5.69
C GLY A 26 -15.14 -6.28 -4.40
N SER A 27 -16.14 -7.15 -4.47
CA SER A 27 -16.99 -7.56 -3.35
C SER A 27 -17.27 -9.06 -3.42
N ASN A 28 -18.03 -9.62 -2.47
CA ASN A 28 -18.38 -11.05 -2.46
C ASN A 28 -19.34 -11.51 -3.58
N HIS A 29 -19.72 -10.64 -4.51
CA HIS A 29 -20.55 -11.01 -5.68
C HIS A 29 -19.87 -12.02 -6.60
N ILE A 30 -18.53 -11.99 -6.69
CA ILE A 30 -17.69 -13.00 -7.33
C ILE A 30 -16.45 -13.27 -6.46
N ARG A 31 -15.54 -14.15 -6.89
CA ARG A 31 -14.27 -14.45 -6.19
C ARG A 31 -13.05 -13.88 -6.91
N GLU A 32 -13.25 -12.80 -7.67
CA GLU A 32 -12.22 -12.11 -8.46
C GLU A 32 -12.36 -10.58 -8.35
N LYS A 33 -11.32 -9.87 -8.82
CA LYS A 33 -11.42 -8.42 -9.06
C LYS A 33 -12.42 -8.17 -10.16
N ASP A 34 -13.21 -7.11 -10.05
CA ASP A 34 -14.14 -6.70 -11.10
C ASP A 34 -14.05 -5.19 -11.33
N GLY A 35 -13.39 -4.81 -12.42
CA GLY A 35 -13.23 -3.42 -12.82
C GLY A 35 -14.54 -2.78 -13.28
N MET A 36 -15.42 -3.53 -13.95
CA MET A 36 -16.70 -2.99 -14.41
C MET A 36 -17.63 -2.76 -13.23
N TRP A 37 -17.66 -3.70 -12.28
CA TRP A 37 -18.35 -3.53 -11.01
C TRP A 37 -17.85 -2.28 -10.26
N ALA A 38 -16.54 -2.03 -10.21
CA ALA A 38 -15.98 -0.85 -9.55
C ALA A 38 -16.40 0.46 -10.25
N VAL A 39 -16.46 0.47 -11.59
CA VAL A 39 -16.99 1.60 -12.37
C VAL A 39 -18.46 1.84 -12.05
N LEU A 40 -19.29 0.80 -12.09
CA LEU A 40 -20.72 0.91 -11.78
C LEU A 40 -20.96 1.36 -10.33
N ALA A 41 -20.16 0.89 -9.37
CA ALA A 41 -20.20 1.34 -7.99
C ALA A 41 -19.91 2.85 -7.88
N TRP A 42 -18.89 3.35 -8.58
CA TRP A 42 -18.60 4.79 -8.64
C TRP A 42 -19.72 5.59 -9.30
N LEU A 43 -20.31 5.10 -10.38
CA LEU A 43 -21.46 5.76 -11.02
C LEU A 43 -22.68 5.82 -10.08
N GLN A 44 -22.93 4.78 -9.29
CA GLN A 44 -23.96 4.80 -8.25
C GLN A 44 -23.67 5.82 -7.15
N ILE A 45 -22.40 5.94 -6.71
CA ILE A 45 -21.99 6.98 -5.76
C ILE A 45 -22.23 8.37 -6.37
N LEU A 46 -21.78 8.61 -7.59
CA LEU A 46 -21.97 9.88 -8.29
C LEU A 46 -23.45 10.24 -8.45
N ALA A 47 -24.28 9.29 -8.87
CA ALA A 47 -25.73 9.47 -8.98
C ALA A 47 -26.36 9.84 -7.62
N SER A 48 -25.96 9.15 -6.54
CA SER A 48 -26.45 9.44 -5.18
C SER A 48 -26.06 10.83 -4.67
N LYS A 49 -24.94 11.38 -5.16
CA LYS A 49 -24.46 12.73 -4.84
C LYS A 49 -25.05 13.81 -5.73
N ASN A 50 -25.67 13.42 -6.83
CA ASN A 50 -26.28 14.32 -7.81
C ASN A 50 -27.78 14.00 -8.05
N PRO A 51 -28.63 13.98 -7.00
CA PRO A 51 -30.05 13.66 -7.16
C PRO A 51 -30.87 14.79 -7.83
N ASP A 52 -30.34 16.02 -7.83
CA ASP A 52 -31.00 17.21 -8.35
C ASP A 52 -30.19 17.80 -9.50
N GLN A 53 -30.73 17.68 -10.71
CA GLN A 53 -30.07 18.11 -11.96
C GLN A 53 -29.98 19.64 -12.10
N SER A 54 -30.67 20.41 -11.25
CA SER A 54 -30.62 21.87 -11.26
C SER A 54 -29.41 22.44 -10.50
N LYS A 55 -28.75 21.62 -9.67
CA LYS A 55 -27.58 22.02 -8.88
C LYS A 55 -26.28 21.80 -9.66
N PRO A 56 -25.20 22.52 -9.31
CA PRO A 56 -23.87 22.20 -9.83
C PRO A 56 -23.51 20.74 -9.58
N LEU A 57 -22.88 20.11 -10.57
CA LEU A 57 -22.45 18.72 -10.50
C LEU A 57 -21.40 18.53 -9.39
N VAL A 58 -21.66 17.60 -8.48
CA VAL A 58 -20.66 17.06 -7.55
C VAL A 58 -19.76 16.10 -8.32
N THR A 59 -18.48 16.44 -8.44
CA THR A 59 -17.49 15.67 -9.20
C THR A 59 -16.86 14.55 -8.38
N VAL A 60 -16.09 13.67 -9.04
CA VAL A 60 -15.24 12.68 -8.35
C VAL A 60 -14.24 13.37 -7.42
N GLU A 61 -13.66 14.49 -7.86
CA GLU A 61 -12.73 15.27 -7.04
C GLU A 61 -13.40 15.80 -5.77
N ASP A 62 -14.61 16.36 -5.87
CA ASP A 62 -15.36 16.85 -4.71
C ASP A 62 -15.62 15.74 -3.70
N ILE A 63 -16.00 14.55 -4.17
CA ILE A 63 -16.26 13.38 -3.31
C ILE A 63 -14.98 12.94 -2.59
N VAL A 64 -13.87 12.85 -3.33
CA VAL A 64 -12.58 12.44 -2.76
C VAL A 64 -12.06 13.48 -1.75
N ARG A 65 -12.16 14.78 -2.07
CA ARG A 65 -11.78 15.87 -1.16
C ARG A 65 -12.66 15.93 0.09
N ALA A 66 -13.96 15.69 -0.05
CA ALA A 66 -14.86 15.57 1.09
C ALA A 66 -14.51 14.36 1.96
N HIS A 67 -14.09 13.23 1.35
CA HIS A 67 -13.60 12.07 2.09
C HIS A 67 -12.33 12.40 2.87
N TRP A 68 -11.34 13.06 2.24
CA TRP A 68 -10.13 13.50 2.93
C TRP A 68 -10.41 14.49 4.05
N SER A 69 -11.32 15.44 3.84
CA SER A 69 -11.71 16.41 4.87
C SER A 69 -12.36 15.73 6.08
N LYS A 70 -12.98 14.56 5.88
CA LYS A 70 -13.61 13.79 6.97
C LYS A 70 -12.62 12.87 7.70
N TYR A 71 -11.75 12.18 6.98
CA TYR A 71 -10.92 11.09 7.53
C TYR A 71 -9.42 11.36 7.55
N GLY A 72 -8.98 12.47 6.94
CA GLY A 72 -7.59 12.69 6.57
C GLY A 72 -7.24 12.03 5.23
N ARG A 73 -6.01 12.23 4.78
CA ARG A 73 -5.50 11.70 3.52
C ARG A 73 -4.32 10.79 3.78
N ASN A 74 -4.38 9.59 3.21
CA ASN A 74 -3.19 8.74 3.05
C ASN A 74 -2.53 9.10 1.72
N TYR A 75 -1.43 9.84 1.79
CA TYR A 75 -0.55 10.06 0.65
C TYR A 75 0.16 8.77 0.33
N TYR A 76 -0.13 8.19 -0.83
CA TYR A 76 0.36 6.89 -1.22
C TYR A 76 1.10 6.96 -2.55
N VAL A 77 2.24 6.29 -2.62
CA VAL A 77 3.03 6.10 -3.84
C VAL A 77 3.67 4.71 -3.82
N ARG A 78 3.72 4.04 -4.97
CA ARG A 78 4.49 2.79 -5.14
C ARG A 78 5.66 3.00 -6.09
N TYR A 79 6.85 2.56 -5.66
CA TYR A 79 8.06 2.50 -6.46
C TYR A 79 8.34 1.05 -6.86
N ASP A 80 8.41 0.79 -8.16
CA ASP A 80 8.75 -0.52 -8.71
C ASP A 80 10.16 -0.48 -9.31
N TYR A 81 11.05 -1.34 -8.79
CA TYR A 81 12.39 -1.56 -9.32
C TYR A 81 12.38 -2.90 -10.06
N GLU A 82 12.17 -2.83 -11.37
CA GLU A 82 11.96 -4.00 -12.23
C GLU A 82 13.28 -4.54 -12.79
N GLY A 83 13.40 -5.86 -12.98
CA GLY A 83 14.58 -6.49 -13.59
C GLY A 83 15.81 -6.51 -12.69
N VAL A 84 15.61 -6.54 -11.37
CA VAL A 84 16.68 -6.68 -10.38
C VAL A 84 17.10 -8.14 -10.32
N GLU A 85 18.40 -8.40 -10.13
CA GLU A 85 18.88 -9.77 -9.94
C GLU A 85 18.26 -10.37 -8.66
N LEU A 86 17.78 -11.61 -8.74
CA LEU A 86 16.96 -12.19 -7.67
C LEU A 86 17.75 -12.32 -6.36
N ALA A 87 19.00 -12.80 -6.41
CA ALA A 87 19.81 -12.95 -5.21
C ALA A 87 20.12 -11.60 -4.55
N GLN A 88 20.34 -10.53 -5.32
CA GLN A 88 20.47 -9.16 -4.79
C GLN A 88 19.20 -8.71 -4.05
N ALA A 89 18.02 -8.91 -4.64
CA ALA A 89 16.75 -8.56 -4.01
C ALA A 89 16.50 -9.38 -2.74
N GLU A 90 16.79 -10.69 -2.76
CA GLU A 90 16.65 -11.58 -1.61
C GLU A 90 17.63 -11.22 -0.49
N ASN A 91 18.89 -10.89 -0.81
CA ASN A 91 19.87 -10.44 0.17
C ASN A 91 19.45 -9.13 0.84
N MET A 92 18.89 -8.18 0.09
CA MET A 92 18.34 -6.94 0.63
C MET A 92 17.19 -7.21 1.61
N MET A 93 16.24 -8.07 1.24
CA MET A 93 15.12 -8.45 2.09
C MET A 93 15.58 -9.20 3.34
N LYS A 94 16.55 -10.11 3.19
CA LYS A 94 17.15 -10.85 4.30
C LYS A 94 17.83 -9.92 5.29
N TYR A 95 18.62 -8.96 4.79
CA TYR A 95 19.24 -7.95 5.65
C TYR A 95 18.20 -7.20 6.50
N MET A 96 17.12 -6.71 5.89
CA MET A 96 16.05 -6.03 6.63
C MET A 96 15.35 -6.95 7.63
N SER A 97 15.12 -8.22 7.26
CA SER A 97 14.57 -9.24 8.16
C SER A 97 15.48 -9.51 9.35
N ASP A 98 16.79 -9.62 9.15
CA ASP A 98 17.78 -9.87 10.21
C ASP A 98 17.88 -8.70 11.21
N MET A 99 17.53 -7.49 10.74
CA MET A 99 17.45 -6.25 11.52
C MET A 99 16.14 -6.09 12.31
N ALA A 100 15.11 -6.91 12.04
CA ALA A 100 13.85 -6.86 12.78
C ALA A 100 14.11 -7.02 14.29
N GLY A 101 13.60 -6.08 15.09
CA GLY A 101 13.86 -6.00 16.53
C GLY A 101 15.27 -5.52 16.95
N LYS A 102 16.16 -5.20 15.99
CA LYS A 102 17.55 -4.76 16.24
C LYS A 102 17.87 -3.39 15.64
N TRP A 103 16.88 -2.70 15.09
CA TRP A 103 17.07 -1.36 14.54
C TRP A 103 17.56 -0.37 15.61
N PRO A 104 18.63 0.39 15.34
CA PRO A 104 19.05 1.50 16.20
C PRO A 104 17.92 2.52 16.38
N ALA A 105 17.82 3.12 17.56
CA ALA A 105 16.78 4.10 17.87
C ALA A 105 16.80 5.32 16.93
N ASP A 106 17.97 5.69 16.42
CA ASP A 106 18.21 6.81 15.52
C ASP A 106 18.10 6.44 14.02
N ALA A 107 17.80 5.18 13.69
CA ALA A 107 17.70 4.72 12.30
C ALA A 107 16.59 5.43 11.52
N PHE A 108 15.54 5.89 12.20
CA PHE A 108 14.27 6.34 11.62
C PHE A 108 14.15 7.84 11.36
N ASN A 109 15.28 8.57 11.32
CA ASN A 109 15.32 10.02 11.07
C ASN A 109 14.36 10.83 12.00
N GLY A 110 14.29 10.44 13.28
CA GLY A 110 13.44 11.09 14.28
C GLY A 110 11.96 10.70 14.24
N MET A 111 11.52 9.86 13.31
CA MET A 111 10.16 9.30 13.34
C MET A 111 10.04 8.19 14.37
N GLU A 112 8.96 8.21 15.16
CA GLU A 112 8.68 7.17 16.14
C GLU A 112 8.15 5.90 15.47
N ILE A 113 8.97 4.85 15.48
CA ILE A 113 8.58 3.52 15.00
C ILE A 113 7.61 2.86 16.00
N GLU A 114 6.52 2.31 15.48
CA GLU A 114 5.58 1.47 16.23
C GLU A 114 5.86 -0.02 15.97
N THR A 115 6.17 -0.39 14.73
CA THR A 115 6.47 -1.77 14.36
C THR A 115 7.47 -1.81 13.21
N ALA A 116 8.49 -2.66 13.32
CA ALA A 116 9.44 -2.99 12.25
C ALA A 116 9.57 -4.52 12.16
N ASP A 117 8.81 -5.14 11.27
CA ASP A 117 8.61 -6.59 11.24
C ASP A 117 8.59 -7.21 9.84
N VAL A 118 8.58 -8.53 9.81
CA VAL A 118 8.25 -9.33 8.62
C VAL A 118 6.79 -9.73 8.73
N PHE A 119 5.96 -9.30 7.78
CA PHE A 119 4.53 -9.54 7.83
C PHE A 119 4.21 -11.04 7.71
N LYS A 120 3.39 -11.49 8.67
CA LYS A 120 2.78 -12.81 8.71
C LYS A 120 1.26 -12.67 8.73
N TYR A 121 0.59 -13.44 7.90
CA TYR A 121 -0.87 -13.55 7.90
C TYR A 121 -1.28 -14.95 8.38
N ASN A 122 -2.15 -15.00 9.39
CA ASN A 122 -2.81 -16.24 9.81
C ASN A 122 -4.26 -16.15 9.34
N ASP A 123 -4.67 -17.07 8.47
CA ASP A 123 -6.01 -17.05 7.89
C ASP A 123 -7.04 -17.49 8.94
N PRO A 124 -8.09 -16.69 9.22
CA PRO A 124 -9.05 -17.03 10.25
C PRO A 124 -10.02 -18.15 9.82
N VAL A 125 -10.08 -18.50 8.54
CA VAL A 125 -11.00 -19.49 7.97
C VAL A 125 -10.32 -20.86 7.90
N ASP A 126 -9.26 -20.96 7.10
CA ASP A 126 -8.57 -22.24 6.86
C ASP A 126 -7.39 -22.51 7.81
N LYS A 127 -7.07 -21.53 8.68
CA LYS A 127 -5.97 -21.58 9.67
C LYS A 127 -4.58 -21.70 9.05
N SER A 128 -4.45 -21.52 7.74
CA SER A 128 -3.15 -21.48 7.07
C SER A 128 -2.33 -20.27 7.52
N VAL A 129 -1.01 -20.43 7.47
CA VAL A 129 -0.05 -19.37 7.81
C VAL A 129 0.73 -19.00 6.56
N SER A 130 0.73 -17.71 6.23
CA SER A 130 1.56 -17.14 5.17
C SER A 130 2.60 -16.21 5.79
N ASP A 131 3.82 -16.72 5.93
CA ASP A 131 4.99 -15.97 6.38
C ASP A 131 5.65 -15.19 5.23
N ASN A 132 6.59 -14.30 5.59
CA ASN A 132 7.44 -13.57 4.64
C ASN A 132 6.67 -12.76 3.58
N GLN A 133 5.53 -12.16 3.97
CA GLN A 133 4.64 -11.46 3.04
C GLN A 133 5.05 -10.00 2.76
N GLY A 134 6.10 -9.51 3.41
CA GLY A 134 6.72 -8.21 3.18
C GLY A 134 7.39 -7.66 4.44
N ILE A 135 8.40 -6.82 4.29
CA ILE A 135 8.97 -6.06 5.41
C ILE A 135 8.10 -4.83 5.63
N ARG A 136 7.75 -4.52 6.88
CA ARG A 136 6.96 -3.33 7.22
C ARG A 136 7.67 -2.48 8.24
N PHE A 137 7.63 -1.17 8.04
CA PHE A 137 7.93 -0.15 9.03
C PHE A 137 6.67 0.68 9.21
N ILE A 138 6.06 0.60 10.40
CA ILE A 138 4.83 1.32 10.76
C ILE A 138 5.20 2.33 11.83
N PHE A 139 4.82 3.58 11.62
CA PHE A 139 5.13 4.69 12.52
C PHE A 139 3.89 5.13 13.29
N LYS A 140 4.08 5.65 14.51
CA LYS A 140 2.95 6.06 15.37
C LYS A 140 2.09 7.19 14.80
N ASN A 141 2.62 7.95 13.83
CA ASN A 141 1.89 9.01 13.15
C ASN A 141 0.98 8.48 12.00
N GLY A 142 0.90 7.16 11.81
CA GLY A 142 0.12 6.52 10.75
C GLY A 142 0.86 6.34 9.43
N SER A 143 2.10 6.83 9.29
CA SER A 143 2.93 6.57 8.12
C SER A 143 3.39 5.10 8.06
N ARG A 144 3.60 4.59 6.84
CA ARG A 144 4.09 3.23 6.59
C ARG A 144 5.07 3.17 5.43
N ILE A 145 6.06 2.29 5.58
CA ILE A 145 6.97 1.86 4.50
C ILE A 145 6.83 0.34 4.41
N VAL A 146 6.60 -0.19 3.21
CA VAL A 146 6.51 -1.63 2.99
C VAL A 146 7.40 -2.04 1.82
N PHE A 147 8.13 -3.14 1.97
CA PHE A 147 8.89 -3.76 0.88
C PHE A 147 8.34 -5.14 0.56
N ARG A 148 8.19 -5.43 -0.73
CA ARG A 148 7.88 -6.77 -1.23
C ARG A 148 8.74 -7.09 -2.44
N VAL A 149 9.10 -8.36 -2.60
CA VAL A 149 9.71 -8.88 -3.81
C VAL A 149 8.69 -9.74 -4.55
N SER A 150 8.61 -9.57 -5.86
CA SER A 150 7.68 -10.31 -6.72
C SER A 150 8.31 -10.62 -8.08
N GLY A 151 7.78 -11.64 -8.76
CA GLY A 151 8.22 -12.04 -10.10
C GLY A 151 9.62 -12.68 -10.08
N THR A 152 9.71 -13.98 -9.79
CA THR A 152 10.99 -14.72 -9.79
C THR A 152 11.27 -15.39 -11.15
N GLY A 153 10.77 -14.79 -12.24
CA GLY A 153 10.83 -15.34 -13.59
C GLY A 153 12.13 -14.99 -14.33
N VAL A 154 12.18 -15.34 -15.61
CA VAL A 154 13.37 -15.18 -16.49
C VAL A 154 13.84 -13.73 -16.64
N VAL A 155 12.97 -12.75 -16.34
CA VAL A 155 13.23 -11.30 -16.49
C VAL A 155 13.83 -10.67 -15.22
N GLY A 156 14.05 -11.47 -14.17
CA GLY A 156 14.53 -11.01 -12.87
C GLY A 156 13.40 -10.59 -11.92
N ALA A 157 13.79 -10.21 -10.70
CA ALA A 157 12.90 -9.80 -9.62
C ALA A 157 12.40 -8.37 -9.78
N THR A 158 11.22 -8.11 -9.23
CA THR A 158 10.70 -6.76 -9.01
C THR A 158 10.61 -6.48 -7.51
N ILE A 159 11.38 -5.50 -7.04
CA ILE A 159 11.22 -4.94 -5.70
C ILE A 159 10.14 -3.86 -5.78
N ARG A 160 9.10 -4.02 -4.97
CA ARG A 160 8.02 -3.03 -4.80
C ARG A 160 8.16 -2.37 -3.43
N LEU A 161 8.36 -1.06 -3.45
CA LEU A 161 8.42 -0.20 -2.28
C LEU A 161 7.14 0.62 -2.22
N TYR A 162 6.34 0.40 -1.18
CA TYR A 162 5.09 1.11 -0.93
C TYR A 162 5.33 2.15 0.15
N LEU A 163 4.96 3.40 -0.14
CA LEU A 163 5.17 4.55 0.71
C LEU A 163 3.82 5.15 1.05
N GLU A 164 3.52 5.25 2.34
CA GLU A 164 2.30 5.89 2.81
C GLU A 164 2.60 6.91 3.91
N LYS A 165 2.08 8.12 3.73
CA LYS A 165 2.10 9.17 4.74
C LYS A 165 0.69 9.60 5.06
N TYR A 166 0.25 9.33 6.28
CA TYR A 166 -1.01 9.83 6.78
C TYR A 166 -0.90 11.32 7.11
N GLU A 167 -1.93 12.07 6.72
CA GLU A 167 -2.14 13.47 7.08
C GLU A 167 -3.57 13.60 7.62
N GLY A 168 -3.71 14.12 8.84
CA GLY A 168 -5.01 14.23 9.50
C GLY A 168 -5.92 15.28 8.82
N PRO A 169 -7.23 15.29 9.11
CA PRO A 169 -8.19 16.23 8.52
C PRO A 169 -7.80 17.72 8.57
N SER A 170 -7.05 18.13 9.59
CA SER A 170 -6.56 19.50 9.79
C SER A 170 -5.23 19.80 9.12
N GLY A 171 -4.60 18.81 8.49
CA GLY A 171 -3.31 18.94 7.84
C GLY A 171 -3.39 19.48 6.41
N ASN A 172 -2.26 19.49 5.70
CA ASN A 172 -2.25 19.87 4.29
C ASN A 172 -2.70 18.68 3.41
N LEU A 173 -4.00 18.61 3.13
CA LEU A 173 -4.61 17.57 2.31
C LEU A 173 -4.45 17.77 0.80
N ASN A 174 -3.87 18.91 0.38
CA ASN A 174 -3.78 19.33 -1.02
C ASN A 174 -2.37 19.25 -1.60
N ALA A 175 -1.38 18.84 -0.79
CA ALA A 175 -0.02 18.68 -1.23
C ALA A 175 0.12 17.65 -2.38
N HIS A 176 1.20 17.77 -3.15
CA HIS A 176 1.52 16.82 -4.20
C HIS A 176 2.02 15.50 -3.60
N PRO A 177 1.50 14.32 -4.00
CA PRO A 177 1.84 13.05 -3.36
C PRO A 177 3.33 12.74 -3.37
N LEU A 178 4.02 12.88 -4.52
CA LEU A 178 5.45 12.56 -4.64
C LEU A 178 6.32 13.41 -3.71
N GLU A 179 6.01 14.70 -3.57
CA GLU A 179 6.75 15.59 -2.66
C GLU A 179 6.46 15.25 -1.20
N THR A 180 5.21 14.88 -0.91
CA THR A 180 4.76 14.56 0.45
C THR A 180 5.41 13.28 0.97
N VAL A 181 5.57 12.27 0.11
CA VAL A 181 6.22 11.00 0.50
C VAL A 181 7.74 11.03 0.38
N LYS A 182 8.35 12.05 -0.24
CA LYS A 182 9.80 12.10 -0.47
C LYS A 182 10.65 11.85 0.80
N PRO A 183 10.34 12.46 1.97
CA PRO A 183 11.13 12.19 3.18
C PRO A 183 11.05 10.72 3.65
N ILE A 184 9.89 10.07 3.51
CA ILE A 184 9.74 8.65 3.87
C ILE A 184 10.36 7.74 2.81
N ALA A 185 10.40 8.16 1.54
CA ALA A 185 11.12 7.47 0.47
C ALA A 185 12.63 7.46 0.73
N GLU A 186 13.20 8.60 1.09
CA GLU A 186 14.63 8.73 1.43
C GLU A 186 14.99 7.87 2.65
N LEU A 187 14.13 7.84 3.67
CA LEU A 187 14.30 6.93 4.80
C LEU A 187 14.23 5.46 4.34
N ALA A 188 13.27 5.10 3.49
CA ALA A 188 13.12 3.74 2.99
C ALA A 188 14.38 3.26 2.27
N LEU A 189 14.97 4.10 1.41
CA LEU A 189 16.22 3.80 0.70
C LEU A 189 17.41 3.62 1.65
N LYS A 190 17.52 4.47 2.69
CA LYS A 190 18.54 4.34 3.74
C LYS A 190 18.39 3.03 4.52
N LEU A 191 17.17 2.71 4.97
CA LEU A 191 16.91 1.51 5.77
C LEU A 191 17.16 0.23 4.97
N SER A 192 16.72 0.18 3.73
CA SER A 192 16.83 -1.01 2.87
C SER A 192 18.22 -1.21 2.27
N LYS A 193 19.03 -0.15 2.18
CA LYS A 193 20.27 -0.14 1.41
C LYS A 193 20.06 -0.57 -0.06
N LEU A 194 18.90 -0.24 -0.62
CA LEU A 194 18.46 -0.72 -1.93
C LEU A 194 19.50 -0.45 -3.03
N GLU A 195 20.05 0.76 -3.08
CA GLU A 195 21.10 1.10 -4.07
C GLU A 195 22.37 0.27 -3.85
N GLU A 196 22.79 0.03 -2.61
CA GLU A 196 23.98 -0.78 -2.30
C GLU A 196 23.82 -2.24 -2.75
N PHE A 197 22.63 -2.82 -2.54
CA PHE A 197 22.35 -4.21 -2.92
C PHE A 197 22.13 -4.40 -4.43
N THR A 198 21.50 -3.43 -5.09
CA THR A 198 20.95 -3.62 -6.46
C THR A 198 21.58 -2.73 -7.52
N GLY A 199 22.34 -1.71 -7.12
CA GLY A 199 22.86 -0.66 -7.99
C GLY A 199 21.79 0.28 -8.57
N ARG A 200 20.51 0.14 -8.18
CA ARG A 200 19.42 0.96 -8.72
C ARG A 200 19.34 2.30 -7.99
N LYS A 201 19.47 3.39 -8.76
CA LYS A 201 19.42 4.77 -8.28
C LYS A 201 18.03 5.40 -8.30
N ALA A 202 17.12 4.82 -9.09
CA ALA A 202 15.75 5.30 -9.28
C ALA A 202 14.82 4.11 -9.59
N PRO A 203 13.53 4.21 -9.25
CA PRO A 203 12.55 3.19 -9.65
C PRO A 203 12.35 3.19 -11.16
N SER A 204 12.02 2.03 -11.71
CA SER A 204 11.60 1.88 -13.11
C SER A 204 10.22 2.52 -13.33
N VAL A 205 9.32 2.36 -12.37
CA VAL A 205 7.94 2.87 -12.42
C VAL A 205 7.57 3.49 -11.07
N MET A 206 6.85 4.61 -11.11
CA MET A 206 6.19 5.21 -9.96
C MET A 206 4.69 5.26 -10.22
N THR A 207 3.89 4.74 -9.28
CA THR A 207 2.42 4.76 -9.32
C THR A 207 1.88 5.62 -8.19
#